data_AF-A0A0C2WV43-F1
#
_entry.id   AF-A0A0C2WV43-F1
#
_cell.length_a   1.000
_cell.length_b   1.000
_cell.length_c   1.000
_cell.angle_alpha   90.00
_cell.angle_beta   90.00
_cell.angle_gamma   90.00
#
_symmetry.space_group_name_H-M   'P 1'
#
loop_
_entity.id
_entity.type
_entity.pdbx_description
1 polymer ?
#
loop_
_entity_poly.entity_id
_entity_poly.type
_entity_poly.pdbx_seq_one_letter_code
_entity_poly.pdbx_strand_id
1 'polypeptide(L)'
;MASTSSGHMRGAATIEDLPGADKPPSYDNVSRVVTGQSLDSDIQEALRLQADFDDDEASLALAIKLSLEEDERARQEAASSVPVPVLAPAPPSPPPVLVTKGPTCPICGGECEESRMERVSICGHATCRICLRQYVGGRIRAAGLKGRGTIMCPVCQPDQENRGSKY
;
A
#
# COMPACT_ATOMS: atom_id res chain seq x y z
N MET A 1 -2.97 26.91 48.26
CA MET A 1 -3.21 25.48 48.58
C MET A 1 -2.52 24.66 47.52
N ALA A 2 -1.58 23.82 47.95
CA ALA A 2 -0.67 23.03 47.12
C ALA A 2 -1.35 21.74 46.65
N SER A 3 -0.99 21.27 45.46
CA SER A 3 -1.13 19.86 45.07
C SER A 3 -0.07 19.54 44.03
N THR A 4 1.08 19.09 44.52
CA THR A 4 2.08 18.34 43.79
C THR A 4 1.60 16.89 43.67
N SER A 5 1.64 16.31 42.47
CA SER A 5 1.50 14.87 42.29
C SER A 5 2.70 14.34 41.51
N SER A 6 3.58 13.72 42.28
CA SER A 6 4.66 12.84 41.84
C SER A 6 4.09 11.59 41.19
N GLY A 7 4.67 11.17 40.06
CA GLY A 7 4.25 9.98 39.32
C GLY A 7 5.42 9.21 38.72
N HIS A 8 6.05 8.40 39.57
CA HIS A 8 6.67 7.10 39.31
C HIS A 8 7.53 6.86 38.04
N MET A 9 8.82 6.67 38.30
CA MET A 9 9.82 6.02 37.45
C MET A 9 9.40 4.57 37.14
N ARG A 10 9.38 4.17 35.86
CA ARG A 10 9.38 2.76 35.46
C ARG A 10 10.80 2.35 35.09
N GLY A 11 11.36 1.42 35.85
CA GLY A 11 12.68 0.84 35.66
C GLY A 11 12.79 0.06 34.35
N ALA A 12 13.96 0.16 33.74
CA ALA A 12 14.39 -0.67 32.63
C ALA A 12 14.61 -2.10 33.13
N ALA A 13 13.91 -3.06 32.52
CA ALA A 13 14.21 -4.47 32.70
C ALA A 13 15.43 -4.83 31.83
N THR A 14 16.52 -5.23 32.48
CA THR A 14 17.73 -5.77 31.84
C THR A 14 17.49 -7.21 31.38
N ILE A 15 17.91 -7.52 30.15
CA ILE A 15 17.71 -8.78 29.40
C ILE A 15 18.85 -9.76 29.70
N GLU A 16 19.16 -10.01 30.98
CA GLU A 16 20.31 -10.85 31.35
C GLU A 16 19.98 -11.96 32.35
N ASP A 17 18.76 -12.50 32.30
CA ASP A 17 18.42 -13.67 33.11
C ASP A 17 17.47 -14.61 32.34
N LEU A 18 18.04 -15.40 31.42
CA LEU A 18 17.41 -16.58 30.83
C LEU A 18 18.31 -17.79 31.08
N PRO A 19 17.98 -18.67 32.05
CA PRO A 19 18.68 -19.91 32.26
C PRO A 19 18.20 -20.98 31.25
N GLY A 20 19.15 -21.70 30.64
CA GLY A 20 18.89 -23.01 30.03
C GLY A 20 18.77 -23.03 28.51
N ALA A 21 19.87 -22.74 27.80
CA ALA A 21 20.05 -23.23 26.43
C ALA A 21 20.41 -24.73 26.47
N ASP A 22 19.43 -25.57 26.80
CA ASP A 22 19.55 -27.01 26.66
C ASP A 22 19.42 -27.36 25.16
N LYS A 23 20.59 -27.68 24.60
CA LYS A 23 20.85 -28.63 23.52
C LYS A 23 19.93 -28.55 22.27
N PRO A 24 20.46 -28.19 21.08
CA PRO A 24 19.68 -28.30 19.85
C PRO A 24 19.21 -29.75 19.66
N PRO A 25 17.96 -29.97 19.20
CA PRO A 25 17.49 -31.32 18.93
C PRO A 25 18.42 -31.97 17.90
N SER A 26 19.00 -33.11 18.29
CA SER A 26 19.76 -33.97 17.40
C SER A 26 18.79 -34.50 16.34
N TYR A 27 18.90 -33.98 15.12
CA TYR A 27 18.20 -34.54 13.97
C TYR A 27 18.96 -35.81 13.58
N ASP A 28 18.65 -36.92 14.23
CA ASP A 28 18.96 -38.24 13.69
C ASP A 28 18.20 -38.36 12.37
N ASN A 29 18.92 -38.14 11.26
CA ASN A 29 18.45 -38.37 9.92
C ASN A 29 18.19 -39.87 9.76
N VAL A 30 16.99 -40.30 10.15
CA VAL A 30 16.43 -41.58 9.73
C VAL A 30 16.14 -41.46 8.24
N SER A 31 17.15 -41.75 7.42
CA SER A 31 16.99 -42.02 6.00
C SER A 31 16.15 -43.29 5.86
N ARG A 32 14.83 -43.12 5.97
CA ARG A 32 13.87 -44.19 5.72
C ARG A 32 13.82 -44.36 4.20
N VAL A 33 14.57 -45.34 3.70
CA VAL A 33 14.46 -45.82 2.32
C VAL A 33 13.05 -46.38 2.18
N VAL A 34 12.15 -45.58 1.59
CA VAL A 34 10.81 -46.03 1.20
C VAL A 34 10.98 -46.91 -0.03
N THR A 35 11.07 -48.22 0.18
CA THR A 35 11.02 -49.19 -0.90
C THR A 35 9.60 -49.28 -1.44
N GLY A 36 9.37 -48.56 -2.55
CA GLY A 36 8.44 -48.89 -3.63
C GLY A 36 7.11 -49.55 -3.26
N GLN A 37 6.34 -48.97 -2.35
CA GLN A 37 4.90 -49.19 -2.35
C GLN A 37 4.30 -48.18 -3.31
N SER A 38 3.60 -48.68 -4.33
CA SER A 38 2.86 -47.92 -5.34
C SER A 38 2.25 -46.67 -4.73
N LEU A 39 2.83 -45.49 -5.03
CA LEU A 39 2.16 -44.24 -4.74
C LEU A 39 0.80 -44.30 -5.44
N ASP A 40 -0.28 -44.06 -4.70
CA ASP A 40 -1.61 -43.87 -5.27
C ASP A 40 -1.47 -42.90 -6.45
N SER A 41 -2.07 -43.25 -7.60
CA SER A 41 -1.98 -42.47 -8.85
C SER A 41 -2.23 -40.98 -8.60
N ASP A 42 -3.15 -40.68 -7.69
CA ASP A 42 -3.54 -39.33 -7.27
C ASP A 42 -2.39 -38.55 -6.61
N ILE A 43 -1.53 -39.21 -5.84
CA ILE A 43 -0.36 -38.58 -5.20
C ILE A 43 0.70 -38.26 -6.27
N GLN A 44 0.88 -39.15 -7.25
CA GLN A 44 1.82 -38.91 -8.34
C GLN A 44 1.34 -37.77 -9.26
N GLU A 45 0.03 -37.66 -9.50
CA GLU A 45 -0.55 -36.55 -10.25
C GLU A 45 -0.45 -35.22 -9.48
N ALA A 46 -0.72 -35.22 -8.18
CA ALA A 46 -0.55 -34.03 -7.34
C ALA A 46 0.90 -33.51 -7.33
N LEU A 47 1.89 -34.42 -7.27
CA LEU A 47 3.31 -34.06 -7.34
C LEU A 47 3.71 -33.50 -8.71
N ARG A 48 3.12 -34.00 -9.80
CA ARG A 48 3.34 -33.46 -11.15
C ARG A 48 2.77 -32.04 -11.29
N LEU A 49 1.53 -31.84 -10.86
CA LEU A 49 0.90 -30.53 -10.88
C LEU A 49 1.68 -29.53 -10.02
N GLN A 50 2.20 -29.95 -8.86
CA GLN A 50 3.02 -29.10 -8.01
C GLN A 50 4.33 -28.67 -8.70
N ALA A 51 4.99 -29.58 -9.41
CA ALA A 51 6.19 -29.25 -10.19
C ALA A 51 5.89 -28.22 -11.31
N ASP A 52 4.75 -28.36 -12.00
CA ASP A 52 4.34 -27.41 -13.03
C ASP A 52 4.08 -26.01 -12.44
N PHE A 53 3.47 -25.92 -11.26
CA PHE A 53 3.26 -24.64 -10.57
C PHE A 53 4.58 -23.98 -10.13
N ASP A 54 5.52 -24.77 -9.61
CA ASP A 54 6.83 -24.27 -9.19
C ASP A 54 7.63 -23.72 -10.40
N ASP A 55 7.52 -24.39 -11.57
CA ASP A 55 8.13 -23.92 -12.82
C ASP A 55 7.48 -22.63 -13.33
N ASP A 56 6.15 -22.52 -13.27
CA ASP A 56 5.42 -21.31 -13.66
C ASP A 56 5.73 -20.13 -12.71
N GLU A 57 5.86 -20.38 -11.41
CA GLU A 57 6.23 -19.37 -10.42
C GLU A 57 7.66 -18.87 -10.67
N ALA A 58 8.61 -19.79 -10.92
CA ALA A 58 9.98 -19.43 -11.24
C ALA A 58 10.07 -18.63 -12.55
N SER A 59 9.29 -19.03 -13.57
CA SER A 59 9.19 -18.32 -14.85
C SER A 59 8.63 -16.91 -14.68
N LEU A 60 7.55 -16.76 -13.92
CA LEU A 60 6.94 -15.46 -13.63
C LEU A 60 7.88 -14.55 -12.84
N ALA A 61 8.56 -15.09 -11.82
CA ALA A 61 9.54 -14.35 -11.04
C ALA A 61 10.71 -13.85 -11.91
N LEU A 62 11.19 -14.67 -12.84
CA LEU A 62 12.21 -14.29 -13.80
C LEU A 62 11.72 -13.17 -14.74
N ALA A 63 10.49 -13.28 -15.26
CA ALA A 63 9.90 -12.29 -16.15
C ALA A 63 9.76 -10.91 -15.46
N ILE A 64 9.28 -10.89 -14.21
CA ILE A 64 9.18 -9.66 -13.41
C ILE A 64 10.56 -9.04 -13.21
N LYS A 65 11.57 -9.85 -12.89
CA LYS A 65 12.93 -9.36 -12.66
C LYS A 65 13.52 -8.71 -13.91
N LEU A 66 13.38 -9.36 -15.07
CA LEU A 66 13.86 -8.82 -16.35
C LEU A 66 13.15 -7.52 -16.72
N SER A 67 11.84 -7.43 -16.50
CA SER A 67 11.07 -6.21 -16.76
C SER A 67 11.54 -5.04 -15.88
N LEU A 68 11.86 -5.29 -14.61
CA LEU A 68 12.39 -4.25 -13.73
C LEU A 68 13.80 -3.78 -14.13
N GLU A 69 14.65 -4.70 -14.59
CA GLU A 69 16.00 -4.36 -15.08
C GLU A 69 15.94 -3.54 -16.38
N GLU A 70 14.98 -3.83 -17.26
CA GLU A 70 14.76 -3.06 -18.49
C GLU A 70 14.24 -1.64 -18.20
N ASP A 71 13.28 -1.50 -17.28
CA ASP A 71 12.77 -0.20 -16.83
C ASP A 71 13.87 0.67 -16.21
N GLU A 72 14.75 0.09 -15.40
CA GLU A 72 15.86 0.81 -14.79
C GLU A 72 16.88 1.27 -15.85
N ARG A 73 17.19 0.41 -16.83
CA ARG A 73 18.04 0.79 -17.96
C ARG A 73 17.44 1.96 -18.75
N ALA A 74 16.16 1.88 -19.08
CA ALA A 74 15.46 2.94 -19.81
C ALA A 74 15.48 4.27 -19.05
N ARG A 75 15.32 4.24 -17.72
CA ARG A 75 15.46 5.43 -16.88
C ARG A 75 16.87 6.01 -16.88
N GLN A 76 17.88 5.15 -16.83
CA GLN A 76 19.27 5.58 -16.84
C GLN A 76 19.66 6.23 -18.18
N GLU A 77 19.19 5.67 -19.30
CA GLU A 77 19.35 6.25 -20.63
C GLU A 77 18.62 7.60 -20.75
N ALA A 78 17.38 7.69 -20.26
CA ALA A 78 16.63 8.94 -20.23
C ALA A 78 17.35 10.01 -19.40
N ALA A 79 17.88 9.66 -18.23
CA ALA A 79 18.65 10.56 -17.37
C ALA A 79 19.96 11.03 -18.01
N SER A 80 20.62 10.17 -18.79
CA SER A 80 21.83 10.54 -19.54
C SER A 80 21.54 11.48 -20.72
N SER A 81 20.30 11.52 -21.21
CA SER A 81 19.92 12.29 -22.40
C SER A 81 19.31 13.65 -22.10
N VAL A 82 19.13 14.02 -20.83
CA VAL A 82 18.49 15.30 -20.47
C VAL A 82 19.36 16.46 -20.96
N PRO A 83 18.92 17.24 -21.96
CA PRO A 83 19.64 18.45 -22.35
C PRO A 83 19.65 19.39 -21.15
N VAL A 84 20.84 19.86 -20.79
CA VAL A 84 21.02 20.90 -19.77
C VAL A 84 20.03 22.02 -20.08
N PRO A 85 19.11 22.37 -19.16
CA PRO A 85 18.17 23.45 -19.41
C PRO A 85 18.99 24.72 -19.62
N VAL A 86 19.11 25.13 -20.89
CA VAL A 86 19.60 26.44 -21.26
C VAL A 86 18.71 27.42 -20.54
N LEU A 87 19.28 28.19 -19.61
CA LEU A 87 18.56 29.21 -18.85
C LEU A 87 17.89 30.17 -19.85
N ALA A 88 16.63 29.93 -20.16
CA ALA A 88 15.80 30.89 -20.82
C ALA A 88 15.63 32.09 -19.87
N PRO A 89 15.67 33.33 -20.38
CA PRO A 89 15.44 34.52 -19.57
C PRO A 89 14.11 34.39 -18.82
N ALA A 90 14.13 34.78 -17.55
CA ALA A 90 12.99 34.66 -16.65
C ALA A 90 11.72 35.23 -17.29
N PRO A 91 10.63 34.45 -17.39
CA PRO A 91 9.37 34.98 -17.90
C PRO A 91 8.91 36.15 -17.03
N PRO A 92 8.29 37.18 -17.63
CA PRO A 92 7.78 38.33 -16.88
C PRO A 92 6.83 37.85 -15.78
N SER A 93 6.99 38.44 -14.59
CA SER A 93 6.21 38.13 -13.39
C SER A 93 4.72 38.02 -13.73
N PRO A 94 4.06 36.88 -13.44
CA PRO A 94 2.65 36.74 -13.74
C PRO A 94 1.85 37.82 -12.97
N PRO A 95 0.75 38.34 -13.55
CA PRO A 95 -0.09 39.31 -12.88
C PRO A 95 -0.63 38.72 -11.56
N PRO A 96 -0.95 39.57 -10.57
CA PRO A 96 -1.52 39.13 -9.31
C PRO A 96 -2.79 38.34 -9.59
N VAL A 97 -2.74 37.03 -9.32
CA VAL A 97 -3.87 36.13 -9.50
C VAL A 97 -4.93 36.58 -8.50
N LEU A 98 -6.07 37.04 -9.00
CA LEU A 98 -7.26 37.31 -8.19
C LEU A 98 -7.60 36.04 -7.41
N VAL A 99 -7.35 36.07 -6.11
CA VAL A 99 -7.69 34.99 -5.19
C VAL A 99 -9.22 34.92 -5.13
N THR A 100 -9.79 34.10 -6.02
CA THR A 100 -11.20 33.74 -5.95
C THR A 100 -11.38 32.83 -4.74
N LYS A 101 -12.39 33.14 -3.94
CA LYS A 101 -12.71 32.38 -2.73
C LYS A 101 -13.01 30.94 -3.14
N GLY A 102 -12.15 30.01 -2.74
CA GLY A 102 -12.21 28.63 -3.19
C GLY A 102 -13.39 27.86 -2.58
N PRO A 103 -13.82 26.74 -3.21
CA PRO A 103 -14.85 25.86 -2.64
C PRO A 103 -14.43 25.31 -1.26
N THR A 104 -15.41 25.16 -0.38
CA THR A 104 -15.20 24.62 0.97
C THR A 104 -15.27 23.09 0.95
N CYS A 105 -14.29 22.42 1.57
CA CYS A 105 -14.32 20.96 1.72
C CYS A 105 -15.35 20.55 2.77
N PRO A 106 -16.29 19.61 2.47
CA PRO A 106 -17.32 19.21 3.43
C PRO A 106 -16.80 18.35 4.59
N ILE A 107 -15.57 17.83 4.50
CA ILE A 107 -14.97 16.99 5.55
C ILE A 107 -14.24 17.84 6.58
N CYS A 108 -13.35 18.74 6.13
CA CYS A 108 -12.56 19.57 7.04
C CYS A 108 -13.12 20.99 7.25
N GLY A 109 -14.11 21.42 6.47
CA GLY A 109 -14.66 22.78 6.51
C GLY A 109 -13.72 23.87 5.99
N GLY A 110 -12.52 23.51 5.51
CA GLY A 110 -11.53 24.46 4.99
C GLY A 110 -11.80 24.88 3.55
N GLU A 111 -11.52 26.14 3.23
CA GLU A 111 -11.50 26.66 1.87
C GLU A 111 -10.28 26.08 1.13
N CYS A 112 -10.52 25.51 -0.05
CA CYS A 112 -9.49 24.87 -0.86
C CYS A 112 -9.48 25.48 -2.26
N GLU A 113 -8.29 25.62 -2.87
CA GLU A 113 -8.19 25.92 -4.30
C GLU A 113 -8.92 24.83 -5.10
N GLU A 114 -9.59 25.22 -6.19
CA GLU A 114 -10.34 24.27 -7.02
C GLU A 114 -9.44 23.16 -7.59
N SER A 115 -8.18 23.47 -7.88
CA SER A 115 -7.15 22.50 -8.30
C SER A 115 -6.81 21.43 -7.24
N ARG A 116 -7.16 21.67 -5.96
CA ARG A 116 -6.95 20.75 -4.84
C ARG A 116 -8.22 20.00 -4.44
N MET A 117 -9.33 20.25 -5.12
CA MET A 117 -10.57 19.51 -4.95
C MET A 117 -10.59 18.32 -5.91
N GLU A 118 -11.09 17.20 -5.42
CA GLU A 118 -11.29 15.98 -6.19
C GLU A 118 -12.78 15.63 -6.15
N ARG A 119 -13.37 15.32 -7.31
CA ARG A 119 -14.78 14.93 -7.42
C ARG A 119 -14.91 13.42 -7.54
N VAL A 120 -15.82 12.84 -6.77
CA VAL A 120 -16.17 11.43 -6.93
C VAL A 120 -17.02 11.29 -8.20
N SER A 121 -16.55 10.52 -9.18
CA SER A 121 -17.16 10.41 -10.51
C SER A 121 -18.64 9.98 -10.49
N ILE A 122 -19.02 9.12 -9.53
CA ILE A 122 -20.37 8.56 -9.46
C ILE A 122 -21.40 9.56 -8.92
N CYS A 123 -21.07 10.30 -7.85
CA CYS A 123 -22.02 11.18 -7.16
C CYS A 123 -21.72 12.68 -7.31
N GLY A 124 -20.62 13.05 -7.96
CA GLY A 124 -20.22 14.45 -8.19
C GLY A 124 -19.73 15.22 -6.96
N HIS A 125 -19.82 14.65 -5.75
CA HIS A 125 -19.37 15.31 -4.53
C HIS A 125 -17.86 15.63 -4.57
N ALA A 126 -17.53 16.88 -4.27
CA ALA A 126 -16.16 17.38 -4.25
C ALA A 126 -15.60 17.40 -2.82
N THR A 127 -14.38 16.88 -2.65
CA THR A 127 -13.65 16.90 -1.37
C THR A 127 -12.19 17.26 -1.62
N CYS A 128 -11.51 17.88 -0.64
CA CYS A 128 -10.11 18.18 -0.84
C CYS A 128 -9.27 16.89 -0.90
N ARG A 129 -8.23 16.89 -1.73
CA ARG A 129 -7.35 15.73 -1.97
C ARG A 129 -6.72 15.15 -0.70
N ILE A 130 -6.52 15.97 0.32
CA ILE A 130 -5.94 15.54 1.61
C ILE A 130 -6.96 14.69 2.37
N CYS A 131 -8.17 15.21 2.58
CA CYS A 131 -9.23 14.49 3.28
C CYS A 131 -9.63 13.20 2.54
N LEU A 132 -9.74 13.26 1.21
CA LEU A 132 -10.05 12.07 0.42
C LEU A 132 -9.00 10.96 0.58
N ARG A 133 -7.69 11.31 0.53
CA ARG A 133 -6.61 10.34 0.74
C ARG A 133 -6.61 9.74 2.14
N GLN A 134 -6.82 10.55 3.16
CA GLN A 134 -6.91 10.06 4.55
C GLN A 134 -8.10 9.12 4.72
N TYR A 135 -9.26 9.48 4.14
CA TYR A 135 -10.45 8.64 4.18
C TYR A 135 -10.25 7.29 3.48
N VAL A 136 -9.77 7.30 2.23
CA VAL A 136 -9.50 6.08 1.46
C VAL A 136 -8.46 5.20 2.16
N GLY A 137 -7.34 5.79 2.60
CA GLY A 137 -6.31 5.06 3.33
C GLY A 137 -6.80 4.49 4.66
N GLY A 138 -7.66 5.21 5.38
CA GLY A 138 -8.31 4.73 6.59
C GLY A 138 -9.22 3.52 6.33
N ARG A 139 -10.02 3.58 5.26
CA ARG A 139 -10.90 2.48 4.84
C ARG A 139 -10.14 1.23 4.43
N ILE A 140 -9.07 1.38 3.64
CA ILE A 140 -8.21 0.25 3.23
C ILE A 140 -7.58 -0.42 4.45
N ARG A 141 -7.05 0.37 5.39
CA ARG A 141 -6.46 -0.17 6.63
C ARG A 141 -7.50 -0.87 7.50
N ALA A 142 -8.72 -0.32 7.61
CA ALA A 142 -9.79 -0.91 8.41
C ALA A 142 -10.36 -2.20 7.82
N ALA A 143 -10.48 -2.29 6.48
CA ALA A 143 -10.98 -3.48 5.79
C ALA A 143 -9.96 -4.62 5.73
N GLY A 144 -8.66 -4.31 5.88
CA GLY A 144 -7.56 -5.26 5.71
C GLY A 144 -7.41 -5.75 4.26
N LEU A 145 -6.37 -6.54 3.99
CA LEU A 145 -6.06 -7.10 2.66
C LEU A 145 -7.12 -8.09 2.15
N LYS A 146 -8.02 -8.56 3.01
CA LYS A 146 -9.06 -9.54 2.66
C LYS A 146 -10.40 -8.90 2.28
N GLY A 147 -10.58 -7.61 2.54
CA GLY A 147 -11.82 -6.91 2.26
C GLY A 147 -11.84 -6.33 0.84
N ARG A 148 -12.44 -7.03 -0.12
CA ARG A 148 -12.83 -6.47 -1.44
C ARG A 148 -14.06 -5.56 -1.32
N GLY A 149 -14.12 -4.74 -0.27
CA GLY A 149 -15.23 -3.81 -0.06
C GLY A 149 -15.12 -2.61 -0.98
N THR A 150 -16.24 -2.18 -1.56
CA THR A 150 -16.31 -0.91 -2.29
C THR A 150 -16.10 0.25 -1.33
N ILE A 151 -15.23 1.20 -1.71
CA ILE A 151 -14.99 2.40 -0.90
C ILE A 151 -16.06 3.43 -1.26
N MET A 152 -16.98 3.66 -0.32
CA MET A 152 -18.07 4.61 -0.50
C MET A 152 -17.60 6.06 -0.41
N CYS A 153 -18.27 6.95 -1.16
CA CYS A 153 -18.05 8.40 -1.03
C CYS A 153 -18.24 8.84 0.42
N PRO A 154 -17.33 9.64 1.00
CA PRO A 154 -17.44 10.09 2.40
C PRO A 154 -18.60 11.06 2.66
N VAL A 155 -19.20 11.63 1.61
CA VAL A 155 -20.31 12.60 1.71
C VAL A 155 -21.67 11.93 1.47
N CYS A 156 -21.70 10.83 0.71
CA CYS A 156 -22.94 10.11 0.47
C CYS A 156 -23.42 9.43 1.76
N GLN A 157 -24.71 9.59 2.07
CA GLN A 157 -25.34 8.76 3.09
C GLN A 157 -25.55 7.34 2.52
N PRO A 158 -25.39 6.28 3.34
CA PRO A 158 -25.51 4.90 2.89
C PRO A 158 -26.88 4.56 2.27
N ASP A 159 -27.93 5.32 2.58
CA ASP A 159 -29.29 5.11 2.04
C ASP A 159 -29.57 5.76 0.66
N GLN A 160 -28.61 6.49 0.06
CA GLN A 160 -28.82 7.23 -1.19
C GLN A 160 -28.44 6.45 -2.46
N GLU A 161 -27.87 5.25 -2.34
CA GLU A 161 -27.22 4.53 -3.45
C GLU A 161 -28.16 4.11 -4.60
N ASN A 162 -29.49 4.11 -4.38
CA ASN A 162 -30.47 3.64 -5.36
C ASN A 162 -31.23 4.73 -6.11
N ARG A 163 -30.93 6.02 -5.87
CA ARG A 163 -31.53 7.12 -6.64
C ARG A 163 -30.56 7.58 -7.71
N GLY A 164 -30.47 6.77 -8.77
CA GLY A 164 -29.63 7.05 -9.94
C GLY A 164 -29.68 8.51 -10.36
N SER A 165 -28.48 9.07 -10.55
CA SER A 165 -28.22 10.38 -11.13
C SER A 165 -29.08 10.60 -12.38
N LYS A 166 -30.07 11.49 -12.27
CA LYS A 166 -30.63 12.23 -13.39
C LYS A 166 -29.98 13.61 -13.40
N TYR A 167 -28.72 13.69 -13.80
CA TYR A 167 -28.04 14.94 -14.13
C TYR A 167 -27.08 14.69 -15.27
#